data_AF-A0A803M0N9-F1
#
_entry.id   AF-A0A803M0N9-F1
#
_cell.length_a   1.000
_cell.length_b   1.000
_cell.length_c   1.000
_cell.angle_alpha   90.00
_cell.angle_beta   90.00
_cell.angle_gamma   90.00
#
_symmetry.space_group_name_H-M   'P 1'
#
loop_
_entity.id
_entity.type
_entity.pdbx_description
1 polymer ?
#
loop_
_entity_poly.entity_id
_entity_poly.type
_entity_poly.pdbx_seq_one_letter_code
_entity_poly.pdbx_strand_id
1 'polypeptide(L)'
;MEVVDDDEIENPYSLSNFRLSKPLKDALISKGIKALFPIQAMTFNDVFDGCDLVGRARTGQGKTLAFVLPIVESLVNGRTKALRKTGHGRLPSVLVLLPTRELATQVLADFQVYGGAVGLSACSVYGGAPFHSQISSLNRGVDIVVGTPGRVKDLLEKGVLKLGSLLFRVLDEADEMLKMGFMDDVKLILEKVDDFNKVQTLLFSATLPNWVKEISRTFLKPAKKTIDLVSDQKMKASTSVRHIVIPCSSSAMADLIPDIIRCYASGGRSIVFTETKEFASRLSGLLTGARPLHGDIQQTQREVTLKGFRSGKFMTLVATNVAARGLDINDVQLIIQCEPPRDVEAYIHRSGRTGRAGNTGIAVMLYDPKKASVNKIERDSGVKFEHLSAPQPADVAKAVGVETAEAITQISNSVIPSFKDAAEELLSTSGLSAVEIIAKALAKAAGYSDIKERSLLTGMEGCVTLLLEVGGKEIYNPTFVYTMLKRFLPEQKANEVMGVALTADKRGAVFDVQADDLETFLVGSESATGVSLDVVKTLPPLEERDMFRGRQGYGGGSRFGGRGGRGGGYSDRSTAALITSAMLRPILSPFSPENQIFNEFVIETG
;
A
#
# COMPACT_ATOMS: atom_id res chain seq x y z
N MET A 1 47.19 36.13 -8.31
CA MET A 1 45.73 36.15 -8.20
C MET A 1 45.37 34.80 -7.64
N GLU A 2 45.30 34.73 -6.31
CA GLU A 2 44.96 33.51 -5.59
C GLU A 2 43.53 33.11 -5.94
N VAL A 3 43.37 31.84 -6.30
CA VAL A 3 42.06 31.21 -6.49
C VAL A 3 41.47 31.09 -5.10
N VAL A 4 40.46 31.89 -4.81
CA VAL A 4 39.65 31.79 -3.59
C VAL A 4 38.84 30.50 -3.73
N ASP A 5 39.11 29.53 -2.86
CA ASP A 5 38.33 28.30 -2.72
C ASP A 5 36.85 28.66 -2.51
N ASP A 6 35.97 28.00 -3.26
CA ASP A 6 34.53 28.01 -3.03
C ASP A 6 34.27 27.55 -1.59
N ASP A 7 33.70 28.42 -0.76
CA ASP A 7 33.16 28.08 0.56
C ASP A 7 32.14 26.93 0.40
N GLU A 8 32.53 25.69 0.76
CA GLU A 8 31.60 24.58 0.91
C GLU A 8 30.53 24.99 1.94
N ILE A 9 29.31 25.25 1.47
CA ILE A 9 28.17 25.57 2.33
C ILE A 9 27.96 24.39 3.29
N GLU A 10 28.37 24.57 4.54
CA GLU A 10 28.33 23.54 5.59
C GLU A 10 26.88 23.09 5.78
N ASN A 11 26.59 21.83 5.44
CA ASN A 11 25.22 21.31 5.50
C ASN A 11 24.71 21.38 6.95
N PRO A 12 23.67 22.19 7.26
CA PRO A 12 23.21 22.38 8.64
C PRO A 12 22.70 21.10 9.29
N TYR A 13 22.33 20.11 8.47
CA TYR A 13 21.87 18.80 8.91
C TYR A 13 22.99 17.75 9.06
N SER A 14 24.25 18.13 8.86
CA SER A 14 25.41 17.23 9.03
C SER A 14 25.44 16.62 10.43
N LEU A 15 25.84 15.34 10.52
CA LEU A 15 25.99 14.63 11.80
C LEU A 15 26.98 15.32 12.76
N SER A 16 27.94 16.09 12.25
CA SER A 16 28.89 16.87 13.06
C SER A 16 28.19 17.88 13.97
N ASN A 17 27.04 18.40 13.55
CA ASN A 17 26.34 19.51 14.21
C ASN A 17 25.48 19.06 15.40
N PHE A 18 25.37 17.74 15.63
CA PHE A 18 24.55 17.17 16.69
C PHE A 18 25.41 16.48 17.75
N ARG A 19 24.90 16.47 18.98
CA ARG A 19 25.52 15.83 20.16
C ARG A 19 25.41 14.31 20.07
N LEU A 20 26.01 13.72 19.04
CA LEU A 20 26.05 12.28 18.80
C LEU A 20 27.44 11.75 19.14
N SER A 21 27.49 10.65 19.88
CA SER A 21 28.74 9.95 20.17
C SER A 21 29.36 9.32 18.94
N LYS A 22 30.69 9.12 18.97
CA LYS A 22 31.43 8.50 17.86
C LYS A 22 30.85 7.14 17.43
N PRO A 23 30.57 6.18 18.34
CA PRO A 23 29.98 4.90 17.95
C PRO A 23 28.64 5.03 17.22
N LEU A 24 27.83 6.01 17.62
CA LEU A 24 26.52 6.25 17.00
C LEU A 24 26.66 6.94 15.63
N LYS A 25 27.60 7.88 15.48
CA LYS A 25 27.95 8.47 14.18
C LYS A 25 28.46 7.41 13.21
N ASP A 26 29.36 6.54 13.66
CA ASP A 26 29.91 5.45 12.84
C ASP A 26 28.80 4.46 12.41
N ALA A 27 27.89 4.11 13.32
CA ALA A 27 26.72 3.28 13.01
C ALA A 27 25.81 3.93 11.95
N LEU A 28 25.51 5.23 12.06
CA LEU A 28 24.75 5.97 11.04
C LEU A 28 25.45 5.97 9.68
N ILE A 29 26.77 6.26 9.64
CA ILE A 29 27.56 6.28 8.41
C ILE A 29 27.60 4.91 7.73
N SER A 30 27.72 3.83 8.51
CA SER A 30 27.65 2.45 7.98
C SER A 30 26.30 2.10 7.34
N LYS A 31 25.23 2.83 7.70
CA LYS A 31 23.90 2.74 7.08
C LYS A 31 23.71 3.75 5.93
N GLY A 32 24.77 4.48 5.55
CA GLY A 32 24.74 5.48 4.50
C GLY A 32 24.12 6.82 4.92
N ILE A 33 23.86 7.02 6.22
CA ILE A 33 23.25 8.25 6.73
C ILE A 33 24.36 9.25 7.05
N LYS A 34 24.47 10.31 6.23
CA LYS A 34 25.47 11.40 6.40
C LYS A 34 24.89 12.70 6.98
N ALA A 35 23.57 12.85 6.93
CA ALA A 35 22.85 14.02 7.44
C ALA A 35 21.49 13.58 8.00
N LEU A 36 20.99 14.33 8.98
CA LEU A 36 19.68 14.09 9.60
C LEU A 36 18.54 14.68 8.75
N PHE A 37 17.36 14.06 8.78
CA PHE A 37 16.16 14.67 8.22
C PHE A 37 15.71 15.88 9.06
N PRO A 38 14.95 16.84 8.48
CA PRO A 38 14.51 18.03 9.21
C PRO A 38 13.83 17.74 10.55
N ILE A 39 12.93 16.74 10.61
CA ILE A 39 12.27 16.36 11.87
C ILE A 39 13.27 15.87 12.91
N GLN A 40 14.29 15.15 12.50
CA GLN A 40 15.32 14.61 13.40
C GLN A 40 16.16 15.76 13.94
N ALA A 41 16.62 16.66 13.06
CA ALA A 41 17.41 17.82 13.43
C ALA A 41 16.66 18.77 14.39
N MET A 42 15.40 19.09 14.08
CA MET A 42 14.59 20.01 14.87
C MET A 42 14.23 19.47 16.26
N THR A 43 14.14 18.14 16.41
CA THR A 43 13.71 17.51 17.66
C THR A 43 14.87 17.03 18.52
N PHE A 44 16.05 16.77 17.92
CA PHE A 44 17.16 16.11 18.60
C PHE A 44 17.53 16.76 19.93
N ASN A 45 17.77 18.08 19.94
CA ASN A 45 18.22 18.77 21.15
C ASN A 45 17.14 18.84 22.22
N ASP A 46 15.90 19.17 21.86
CA ASP A 46 14.78 19.19 22.80
C ASP A 46 14.59 17.82 23.47
N VAL A 47 14.65 16.74 22.70
CA VAL A 47 14.51 15.38 23.24
C VAL A 47 15.71 15.02 24.11
N PHE A 48 16.94 15.29 23.66
CA PHE A 48 18.16 15.00 24.42
C PHE A 48 18.19 15.73 25.78
N ASP A 49 17.73 16.98 25.81
CA ASP A 49 17.71 17.84 27.00
C ASP A 49 16.58 17.51 27.98
N GLY A 50 15.66 16.61 27.61
CA GLY A 50 14.62 16.09 28.50
C GLY A 50 13.25 16.75 28.34
N CYS A 51 13.01 17.50 27.26
CA CYS A 51 11.70 18.09 26.98
C CYS A 51 10.72 17.05 26.42
N ASP A 52 9.50 17.03 26.95
CA ASP A 52 8.40 16.31 26.31
C ASP A 52 8.12 16.92 24.92
N LEU A 53 7.71 16.08 23.96
CA LEU A 53 7.60 16.48 22.56
C LEU A 53 6.31 15.96 21.92
N VAL A 54 5.66 16.80 21.13
CA VAL A 54 4.71 16.40 20.10
C VAL A 54 5.34 16.67 18.73
N GLY A 55 5.72 15.61 18.03
CA GLY A 55 6.27 15.67 16.68
C GLY A 55 5.21 15.30 15.64
N ARG A 56 4.79 16.29 14.83
CA ARG A 56 3.89 16.07 13.70
C ARG A 56 4.66 16.05 12.39
N ALA A 57 4.73 14.87 11.78
CA ALA A 57 5.41 14.67 10.50
C ALA A 57 4.79 13.49 9.73
N ARG A 58 4.88 13.54 8.39
CA ARG A 58 4.36 12.47 7.52
C ARG A 58 5.23 11.22 7.58
N THR A 59 4.67 10.11 7.15
CA THR A 59 5.42 8.85 6.96
C THR A 59 6.56 9.08 5.97
N GLY A 60 7.72 8.45 6.21
CA GLY A 60 8.89 8.57 5.33
C GLY A 60 9.79 9.79 5.61
N GLN A 61 9.43 10.67 6.56
CA GLN A 61 10.30 11.81 6.96
C GLN A 61 11.33 11.46 8.04
N GLY A 62 11.51 10.17 8.37
CA GLY A 62 12.51 9.74 9.35
C GLY A 62 12.15 9.97 10.83
N LYS A 63 10.84 9.98 11.17
CA LYS A 63 10.33 10.10 12.55
C LYS A 63 10.97 9.13 13.54
N THR A 64 11.25 7.90 13.12
CA THR A 64 11.82 6.86 13.99
C THR A 64 13.15 7.28 14.61
N LEU A 65 14.11 7.72 13.78
CA LEU A 65 15.40 8.17 14.30
C LEU A 65 15.32 9.49 15.08
N ALA A 66 14.24 10.26 14.90
CA ALA A 66 14.01 11.50 15.64
C ALA A 66 13.83 11.26 17.15
N PHE A 67 13.34 10.07 17.55
CA PHE A 67 13.34 9.66 18.96
C PHE A 67 14.44 8.65 19.29
N VAL A 68 14.80 7.73 18.40
CA VAL A 68 15.81 6.69 18.71
C VAL A 68 17.15 7.32 19.07
N LEU A 69 17.67 8.24 18.26
CA LEU A 69 19.00 8.82 18.43
C LEU A 69 19.15 9.61 19.75
N PRO A 70 18.29 10.59 20.06
CA PRO A 70 18.43 11.35 21.30
C PRO A 70 18.14 10.51 22.56
N ILE A 71 17.25 9.50 22.49
CA ILE A 71 17.00 8.57 23.61
C ILE A 71 18.26 7.75 23.89
N VAL A 72 18.82 7.12 22.86
CA VAL A 72 20.03 6.30 22.97
C VAL A 72 21.16 7.13 23.57
N GLU A 73 21.41 8.32 23.01
CA GLU A 73 22.48 9.21 23.48
C GLU A 73 22.24 9.68 24.92
N SER A 74 21.00 10.03 25.29
CA SER A 74 20.68 10.45 26.66
C SER A 74 21.01 9.37 27.70
N LEU A 75 20.73 8.10 27.36
CA LEU A 75 20.98 6.94 28.23
C LEU A 75 22.46 6.60 28.41
N VAL A 76 23.34 6.95 27.45
CA VAL A 76 24.76 6.59 27.52
C VAL A 76 25.70 7.76 27.78
N ASN A 77 25.34 8.97 27.36
CA ASN A 77 26.18 10.17 27.44
C ASN A 77 25.44 11.42 27.93
N GLY A 78 24.12 11.36 28.11
CA GLY A 78 23.32 12.48 28.59
C GLY A 78 22.90 12.37 30.06
N ARG A 79 21.88 13.16 30.39
CA ARG A 79 21.37 13.35 31.76
C ARG A 79 20.80 12.08 32.40
N THR A 80 20.41 11.08 31.60
CA THR A 80 19.77 9.86 32.11
C THR A 80 20.74 8.72 32.37
N LYS A 81 22.02 8.86 31.99
CA LYS A 81 23.07 7.86 32.19
C LYS A 81 23.17 7.35 33.63
N ALA A 82 23.16 8.26 34.61
CA ALA A 82 23.29 7.89 36.03
C ALA A 82 22.03 7.19 36.60
N LEU A 83 20.88 7.33 35.93
CA LEU A 83 19.62 6.71 36.33
C LEU A 83 19.42 5.33 35.70
N ARG A 84 20.19 5.00 34.66
CA ARG A 84 20.14 3.71 33.98
C ARG A 84 20.65 2.62 34.92
N LYS A 85 19.82 1.60 35.13
CA LYS A 85 20.22 0.36 35.82
C LYS A 85 20.90 -0.59 34.84
N THR A 86 21.89 -1.34 35.32
CA THR A 86 22.60 -2.37 34.54
C THR A 86 22.50 -3.72 35.26
N GLY A 87 22.80 -4.81 34.55
CA GLY A 87 22.74 -6.17 35.11
C GLY A 87 21.52 -6.99 34.70
N HIS A 88 21.50 -8.24 35.15
CA HIS A 88 20.46 -9.22 34.86
C HIS A 88 19.15 -8.88 35.57
N GLY A 89 18.01 -9.08 34.92
CA GLY A 89 16.69 -8.81 35.49
C GLY A 89 16.37 -7.32 35.68
N ARG A 90 17.17 -6.42 35.11
CA ARG A 90 16.89 -4.98 35.17
C ARG A 90 15.57 -4.63 34.47
N LEU A 91 14.89 -3.62 35.01
CA LEU A 91 13.67 -3.07 34.43
C LEU A 91 14.01 -2.13 33.26
N PRO A 92 13.15 -2.05 32.23
CA PRO A 92 13.39 -1.20 31.07
C PRO A 92 13.34 0.29 31.42
N SER A 93 14.22 1.06 30.77
CA SER A 93 14.25 2.52 30.83
C SER A 93 13.46 3.18 29.70
N VAL A 94 13.14 2.45 28.64
CA VAL A 94 12.40 2.96 27.48
C VAL A 94 11.24 2.04 27.14
N LEU A 95 10.06 2.63 26.93
CA LEU A 95 8.88 1.96 26.37
C LEU A 95 8.45 2.68 25.09
N VAL A 96 8.36 1.94 23.98
CA VAL A 96 7.86 2.47 22.70
C VAL A 96 6.59 1.72 22.31
N LEU A 97 5.48 2.46 22.20
CA LEU A 97 4.19 1.95 21.76
C LEU A 97 3.98 2.23 20.28
N LEU A 98 3.67 1.17 19.53
CA LEU A 98 3.47 1.21 18.08
C LEU A 98 2.18 0.45 17.71
N PRO A 99 1.43 0.87 16.68
CA PRO A 99 0.13 0.28 16.36
C PRO A 99 0.24 -1.12 15.76
N THR A 100 1.35 -1.47 15.10
CA THR A 100 1.51 -2.75 14.41
C THR A 100 2.77 -3.50 14.81
N ARG A 101 2.77 -4.81 14.56
CA ARG A 101 3.90 -5.72 14.86
C ARG A 101 5.08 -5.47 13.93
N GLU A 102 4.77 -5.16 12.68
CA GLU A 102 5.70 -4.82 11.63
C GLU A 102 6.50 -3.57 12.00
N LEU A 103 5.81 -2.52 12.47
CA LEU A 103 6.46 -1.32 13.03
C LEU A 103 7.30 -1.67 14.25
N ALA A 104 6.77 -2.45 15.19
CA ALA A 104 7.51 -2.83 16.40
C ALA A 104 8.82 -3.57 16.06
N THR A 105 8.80 -4.44 15.05
CA THR A 105 9.98 -5.17 14.58
C THR A 105 10.97 -4.24 13.87
N GLN A 106 10.48 -3.29 13.09
CA GLN A 106 11.32 -2.29 12.42
C GLN A 106 12.03 -1.39 13.43
N VAL A 107 11.28 -0.80 14.36
CA VAL A 107 11.84 0.09 15.39
C VAL A 107 12.78 -0.69 16.32
N LEU A 108 12.48 -1.96 16.62
CA LEU A 108 13.42 -2.84 17.31
C LEU A 108 14.74 -2.97 16.55
N ALA A 109 14.71 -3.18 15.23
CA ALA A 109 15.93 -3.30 14.42
C ALA A 109 16.77 -2.02 14.48
N ASP A 110 16.14 -0.83 14.46
CA ASP A 110 16.84 0.43 14.65
C ASP A 110 17.50 0.50 16.04
N PHE A 111 16.78 0.16 17.11
CA PHE A 111 17.38 0.11 18.46
C PHE A 111 18.49 -0.93 18.58
N GLN A 112 18.41 -2.07 17.89
CA GLN A 112 19.47 -3.07 17.88
C GLN A 112 20.73 -2.58 17.17
N VAL A 113 20.59 -1.81 16.09
CA VAL A 113 21.73 -1.20 15.39
C VAL A 113 22.32 -0.06 16.23
N TYR A 114 21.51 0.95 16.54
CA TYR A 114 21.99 2.19 17.14
C TYR A 114 22.20 2.07 18.66
N GLY A 115 21.30 1.40 19.36
CA GLY A 115 21.47 1.09 20.78
C GLY A 115 22.54 0.03 21.01
N GLY A 116 22.59 -1.00 20.17
CA GLY A 116 23.62 -2.05 20.25
C GLY A 116 25.04 -1.52 20.09
N ALA A 117 25.25 -0.52 19.22
CA ALA A 117 26.53 0.17 19.06
C ALA A 117 27.06 0.82 20.35
N VAL A 118 26.19 1.06 21.33
CA VAL A 118 26.54 1.65 22.64
C VAL A 118 26.17 0.75 23.82
N GLY A 119 25.98 -0.56 23.58
CA GLY A 119 25.73 -1.56 24.63
C GLY A 119 24.35 -1.48 25.28
N LEU A 120 23.35 -0.96 24.57
CA LEU A 120 21.94 -1.07 24.95
C LEU A 120 21.32 -2.32 24.33
N SER A 121 20.41 -2.93 25.08
CA SER A 121 19.63 -4.08 24.64
C SER A 121 18.15 -3.72 24.50
N ALA A 122 17.52 -4.29 23.49
CA ALA A 122 16.12 -4.05 23.17
C ALA A 122 15.39 -5.36 22.89
N CYS A 123 14.10 -5.42 23.22
CA CYS A 123 13.21 -6.50 22.78
C CYS A 123 11.86 -5.96 22.31
N SER A 124 11.17 -6.73 21.46
CA SER A 124 9.82 -6.42 21.00
C SER A 124 8.77 -7.30 21.67
N VAL A 125 7.63 -6.72 22.06
CA VAL A 125 6.47 -7.45 22.60
C VAL A 125 5.22 -7.13 21.80
N TYR A 126 4.64 -8.16 21.18
CA TYR A 126 3.44 -8.01 20.36
C TYR A 126 2.60 -9.29 20.31
N GLY A 127 1.32 -9.13 19.95
CA GLY A 127 0.36 -10.23 19.83
C GLY A 127 0.72 -11.24 18.74
N GLY A 128 0.15 -12.45 18.76
CA GLY A 128 0.39 -13.49 17.74
C GLY A 128 1.76 -14.18 17.80
N ALA A 129 2.72 -13.65 18.57
CA ALA A 129 3.94 -14.36 18.95
C ALA A 129 3.81 -15.01 20.35
N PRO A 130 4.49 -16.14 20.61
CA PRO A 130 4.45 -16.83 21.90
C PRO A 130 4.85 -15.93 23.08
N PHE A 131 4.17 -16.07 24.22
CA PHE A 131 4.52 -15.33 25.44
C PHE A 131 5.90 -15.72 25.97
N HIS A 132 6.26 -17.00 25.92
CA HIS A 132 7.47 -17.53 26.56
C HIS A 132 8.76 -16.83 26.11
N SER A 133 8.94 -16.59 24.81
CA SER A 133 10.13 -15.89 24.28
C SER A 133 10.21 -14.43 24.73
N GLN A 134 9.05 -13.76 24.80
CA GLN A 134 8.95 -12.37 25.26
C GLN A 134 9.23 -12.27 26.77
N ILE A 135 8.64 -13.16 27.57
CA ILE A 135 8.87 -13.25 29.02
C ILE A 135 10.35 -13.55 29.31
N SER A 136 10.95 -14.51 28.59
CA SER A 136 12.37 -14.86 28.76
C SER A 136 13.29 -13.66 28.47
N SER A 137 12.97 -12.86 27.45
CA SER A 137 13.72 -11.65 27.12
C SER A 137 13.60 -10.58 28.22
N LEU A 138 12.38 -10.36 28.73
CA LEU A 138 12.13 -9.41 29.81
C LEU A 138 12.81 -9.85 31.12
N ASN A 139 12.73 -11.13 31.48
CA ASN A 139 13.36 -11.69 32.68
C ASN A 139 14.90 -11.57 32.63
N ARG A 140 15.49 -11.66 31.44
CA ARG A 140 16.93 -11.43 31.26
C ARG A 140 17.35 -9.99 31.59
N GLY A 141 16.41 -9.05 31.47
CA GLY A 141 16.60 -7.62 31.62
C GLY A 141 17.01 -6.96 30.31
N VAL A 142 16.25 -5.94 29.91
CA VAL A 142 16.46 -5.14 28.69
C VAL A 142 16.40 -3.66 29.04
N ASP A 143 17.06 -2.82 28.23
CA ASP A 143 17.01 -1.36 28.43
C ASP A 143 15.78 -0.76 27.73
N ILE A 144 15.38 -1.34 26.59
CA ILE A 144 14.33 -0.84 25.71
C ILE A 144 13.29 -1.93 25.44
N VAL A 145 12.02 -1.60 25.62
CA VAL A 145 10.88 -2.41 25.20
C VAL A 145 10.13 -1.68 24.10
N VAL A 146 9.96 -2.33 22.95
CA VAL A 146 9.15 -1.85 21.84
C VAL A 146 7.92 -2.75 21.73
N GLY A 147 6.71 -2.25 21.54
CA GLY A 147 5.57 -3.16 21.49
C GLY A 147 4.23 -2.58 21.06
N THR A 148 3.30 -3.50 20.81
CA THR A 148 1.91 -3.16 20.50
C THR A 148 1.09 -3.03 21.79
N PRO A 149 0.18 -2.05 21.92
CA PRO A 149 -0.55 -1.76 23.16
C PRO A 149 -1.14 -2.99 23.86
N GLY A 150 -1.94 -3.80 23.14
CA GLY A 150 -2.58 -4.98 23.75
C GLY A 150 -1.60 -5.94 24.44
N ARG A 151 -0.48 -6.30 23.80
CA ARG A 151 0.51 -7.20 24.41
C ARG A 151 1.29 -6.54 25.54
N VAL A 152 1.58 -5.24 25.43
CA VAL A 152 2.24 -4.49 26.53
C VAL A 152 1.34 -4.49 27.75
N LYS A 153 0.05 -4.18 27.58
CA LYS A 153 -0.97 -4.25 28.64
C LYS A 153 -1.02 -5.64 29.27
N ASP A 154 -1.14 -6.70 28.47
CA ASP A 154 -1.18 -8.08 28.99
C ASP A 154 0.02 -8.39 29.90
N LEU A 155 1.22 -7.96 29.51
CA LEU A 155 2.45 -8.21 30.26
C LEU A 155 2.56 -7.36 31.53
N LEU A 156 2.00 -6.15 31.53
CA LEU A 156 1.88 -5.30 32.72
C LEU A 156 0.89 -5.90 33.72
N GLU A 157 -0.28 -6.32 33.26
CA GLU A 157 -1.32 -6.93 34.10
C GLU A 157 -0.86 -8.25 34.71
N LYS A 158 -0.07 -9.05 33.98
CA LYS A 158 0.57 -10.27 34.49
C LYS A 158 1.75 -9.99 35.43
N GLY A 159 2.15 -8.73 35.63
CA GLY A 159 3.30 -8.35 36.46
C GLY A 159 4.67 -8.77 35.92
N VAL A 160 4.73 -9.22 34.66
CA VAL A 160 5.99 -9.60 33.99
C VAL A 160 6.76 -8.34 33.57
N LEU A 161 6.07 -7.43 32.88
CA LEU A 161 6.62 -6.12 32.55
C LEU A 161 6.38 -5.17 33.73
N LYS A 162 7.43 -4.48 34.17
CA LYS A 162 7.35 -3.49 35.25
C LYS A 162 8.01 -2.19 34.80
N LEU A 163 7.36 -1.06 35.04
CA LEU A 163 7.79 0.26 34.55
C LEU A 163 8.46 1.13 35.63
N GLY A 164 8.81 0.56 36.79
CA GLY A 164 9.37 1.31 37.92
C GLY A 164 10.79 1.88 37.70
N SER A 165 11.39 1.73 36.52
CA SER A 165 12.67 2.39 36.16
C SER A 165 12.59 3.04 34.77
N LEU A 166 11.37 3.31 34.31
CA LEU A 166 11.10 3.96 33.05
C LEU A 166 11.58 5.42 33.10
N LEU A 167 12.30 5.84 32.06
CA LEU A 167 12.80 7.20 31.87
C LEU A 167 12.18 7.85 30.63
N PHE A 168 11.87 7.03 29.62
CA PHE A 168 11.24 7.47 28.37
C PHE A 168 10.02 6.63 28.03
N ARG A 169 8.97 7.28 27.53
CA ARG A 169 7.90 6.60 26.81
C ARG A 169 7.61 7.31 25.49
N VAL A 170 7.39 6.52 24.45
CA VAL A 170 7.13 7.01 23.10
C VAL A 170 5.82 6.43 22.59
N LEU A 171 4.97 7.28 22.03
CA LEU A 171 3.82 6.88 21.24
C LEU A 171 4.11 7.26 19.79
N ASP A 172 4.31 6.29 18.91
CA ASP A 172 4.54 6.54 17.49
C ASP A 172 3.37 5.99 16.65
N GLU A 173 3.00 6.75 15.62
CA GLU A 173 1.73 6.60 14.88
C GLU A 173 0.50 6.57 15.80
N ALA A 174 0.38 7.56 16.70
CA ALA A 174 -0.70 7.62 17.68
C ALA A 174 -2.11 7.71 17.05
N ASP A 175 -2.26 8.45 15.96
CA ASP A 175 -3.50 8.46 15.17
C ASP A 175 -3.91 7.10 14.63
N GLU A 176 -2.95 6.24 14.33
CA GLU A 176 -3.22 4.86 13.91
C GLU A 176 -3.59 3.95 15.09
N MET A 177 -3.01 4.17 16.27
CA MET A 177 -3.46 3.48 17.50
C MET A 177 -4.93 3.77 17.81
N LEU A 178 -5.39 5.00 17.57
CA LEU A 178 -6.81 5.38 17.65
C LEU A 178 -7.67 4.58 16.67
N LYS A 179 -7.29 4.56 15.38
CA LYS A 179 -8.04 3.86 14.32
C LYS A 179 -8.13 2.36 14.56
N MET A 180 -7.13 1.77 15.23
CA MET A 180 -7.11 0.35 15.58
C MET A 180 -7.85 0.04 16.89
N GLY A 181 -8.41 1.04 17.57
CA GLY A 181 -9.18 0.84 18.79
C GLY A 181 -8.32 0.61 20.04
N PHE A 182 -7.03 0.96 20.04
CA PHE A 182 -6.15 0.78 21.20
C PHE A 182 -6.25 1.89 22.25
N MET A 183 -7.30 2.72 22.21
CA MET A 183 -7.43 3.90 23.06
C MET A 183 -7.31 3.57 24.55
N ASP A 184 -8.09 2.60 25.01
CA ASP A 184 -8.16 2.22 26.42
C ASP A 184 -6.89 1.51 26.88
N ASP A 185 -6.33 0.64 26.02
CA ASP A 185 -5.07 -0.05 26.30
C ASP A 185 -3.92 0.95 26.45
N VAL A 186 -3.82 1.93 25.55
CA VAL A 186 -2.81 3.00 25.65
C VAL A 186 -2.99 3.80 26.92
N LYS A 187 -4.22 4.26 27.24
CA LYS A 187 -4.48 5.02 28.47
C LYS A 187 -4.05 4.24 29.72
N LEU A 188 -4.45 2.98 29.83
CA LEU A 188 -4.07 2.11 30.95
C LEU A 188 -2.54 1.96 31.06
N ILE A 189 -1.85 1.71 29.96
CA ILE A 189 -0.38 1.60 29.97
C ILE A 189 0.26 2.90 30.47
N LEU A 190 -0.23 4.05 30.00
CA LEU A 190 0.30 5.34 30.41
C LEU A 190 0.07 5.60 31.91
N GLU A 191 -1.08 5.21 32.44
CA GLU A 191 -1.45 5.34 33.86
C GLU A 191 -0.66 4.42 34.81
N LYS A 192 -0.01 3.36 34.31
CA LYS A 192 0.85 2.46 35.11
C LYS A 192 2.22 3.06 35.46
N VAL A 193 2.46 4.33 35.14
CA VAL A 193 3.67 5.05 35.49
C VAL A 193 3.38 5.90 36.74
N ASP A 194 4.03 5.59 37.85
CA ASP A 194 3.73 6.19 39.16
C ASP A 194 3.99 7.72 39.22
N ASP A 195 5.04 8.20 38.55
CA ASP A 195 5.41 9.62 38.52
C ASP A 195 5.65 10.11 37.09
N PHE A 196 4.63 10.73 36.50
CA PHE A 196 4.67 11.30 35.15
C PHE A 196 5.75 12.38 34.98
N ASN A 197 6.16 13.07 36.05
CA ASN A 197 7.15 14.14 35.92
C ASN A 197 8.57 13.59 35.73
N LYS A 198 8.83 12.36 36.18
CA LYS A 198 10.13 11.68 36.05
C LYS A 198 10.31 10.99 34.71
N VAL A 199 9.23 10.75 33.96
CA VAL A 199 9.28 10.10 32.63
C VAL A 199 9.13 11.16 31.55
N GLN A 200 10.04 11.18 30.60
CA GLN A 200 9.92 11.99 29.40
C GLN A 200 8.97 11.31 28.41
N THR A 201 7.99 12.06 27.92
CA THR A 201 6.98 11.54 26.98
C THR A 201 7.13 12.17 25.61
N LEU A 202 7.29 11.33 24.59
CA LEU A 202 7.35 11.74 23.19
C LEU A 202 6.15 11.19 22.44
N LEU A 203 5.47 12.03 21.68
CA LEU A 203 4.33 11.66 20.85
C LEU A 203 4.60 12.03 19.40
N PHE A 204 4.61 11.03 18.53
CA PHE A 204 4.75 11.19 17.09
C PHE A 204 3.48 10.75 16.38
N SER A 205 2.97 11.61 15.49
CA SER A 205 1.73 11.35 14.76
C SER A 205 1.71 12.09 13.43
N ALA A 206 1.04 11.56 12.41
CA ALA A 206 0.84 12.32 11.17
C ALA A 206 -0.30 13.35 11.34
N THR A 207 -1.32 12.97 12.08
CA THR A 207 -2.52 13.78 12.37
C THR A 207 -2.72 13.96 13.87
N LEU A 208 -3.51 14.97 14.27
CA LEU A 208 -3.82 15.27 15.68
C LEU A 208 -5.33 15.22 15.93
N PRO A 209 -5.97 14.05 15.85
CA PRO A 209 -7.37 13.91 16.24
C PRO A 209 -7.57 14.22 17.73
N ASN A 210 -8.81 14.45 18.15
CA ASN A 210 -9.13 14.88 19.52
C ASN A 210 -8.55 13.96 20.59
N TRP A 211 -8.57 12.64 20.38
CA TRP A 211 -7.97 11.68 21.31
C TRP A 211 -6.45 11.87 21.44
N VAL A 212 -5.72 12.08 20.33
CA VAL A 212 -4.28 12.35 20.38
C VAL A 212 -3.98 13.65 21.12
N LYS A 213 -4.81 14.70 20.90
CA LYS A 213 -4.72 15.96 21.65
C LYS A 213 -4.98 15.78 23.14
N GLU A 214 -5.96 14.93 23.49
CA GLU A 214 -6.27 14.57 24.88
C GLU A 214 -5.09 13.85 25.53
N ILE A 215 -4.52 12.84 24.88
CA ILE A 215 -3.31 12.15 25.36
C ILE A 215 -2.18 13.15 25.57
N SER A 216 -1.94 14.04 24.60
CA SER A 216 -0.94 15.09 24.72
C SER A 216 -1.18 16.00 25.92
N ARG A 217 -2.43 16.36 26.22
CA ARG A 217 -2.76 17.26 27.34
C ARG A 217 -2.64 16.56 28.69
N THR A 218 -3.04 15.30 28.78
CA THR A 218 -3.13 14.55 30.04
C THR A 218 -1.78 13.97 30.45
N PHE A 219 -0.99 13.49 29.49
CA PHE A 219 0.18 12.65 29.76
C PHE A 219 1.53 13.29 29.43
N LEU A 220 1.57 14.46 28.79
CA LEU A 220 2.80 15.22 28.57
C LEU A 220 2.85 16.44 29.49
N LYS A 221 4.05 16.86 29.85
CA LYS A 221 4.31 18.04 30.68
C LYS A 221 3.81 19.33 30.00
N PRO A 222 3.36 20.34 30.77
CA PRO A 222 2.90 21.62 30.20
C PRO A 222 3.95 22.33 29.33
N ALA A 223 5.23 22.22 29.68
CA ALA A 223 6.35 22.82 28.95
C ALA A 223 6.79 22.03 27.69
N LYS A 224 5.96 21.11 27.19
CA LYS A 224 6.26 20.30 25.99
C LYS A 224 6.51 21.17 24.77
N LYS A 225 7.40 20.71 23.90
CA LYS A 225 7.66 21.31 22.59
C LYS A 225 6.72 20.70 21.56
N THR A 226 6.28 21.50 20.59
CA THR A 226 5.48 21.03 19.45
C THR A 226 6.22 21.39 18.18
N ILE A 227 6.57 20.39 17.39
CA ILE A 227 7.19 20.56 16.08
C ILE A 227 6.19 20.07 15.05
N ASP A 228 5.76 20.97 14.15
CA ASP A 228 4.81 20.67 13.09
C ASP A 228 5.45 20.90 11.71
N LEU A 229 5.80 19.81 11.03
CA LEU A 229 6.29 19.83 9.65
C LEU A 229 5.18 19.62 8.61
N VAL A 230 3.93 19.59 9.06
CA VAL A 230 2.74 19.36 8.22
C VAL A 230 1.98 20.67 7.97
N SER A 231 2.47 21.82 8.47
CA SER A 231 1.84 23.15 8.50
C SER A 231 0.79 23.39 7.40
N ASP A 232 -0.47 23.63 7.80
CA ASP A 232 -1.72 24.14 7.15
C ASP A 232 -1.94 24.18 5.62
N GLN A 233 -1.00 23.76 4.80
CA GLN A 233 -1.23 23.44 3.40
C GLN A 233 -1.83 22.04 3.36
N LYS A 234 -3.14 21.96 3.04
CA LYS A 234 -3.91 20.75 2.70
C LYS A 234 -3.01 19.54 2.45
N MET A 235 -3.13 18.50 3.26
CA MET A 235 -2.29 17.30 3.34
C MET A 235 -1.60 16.83 2.03
N LYS A 236 -0.58 17.54 1.52
CA LYS A 236 0.05 17.20 0.24
C LYS A 236 0.69 15.80 0.32
N ALA A 237 0.49 14.94 -0.66
CA ALA A 237 1.34 13.74 -0.76
C ALA A 237 2.80 14.14 -1.04
N SER A 238 3.72 13.18 -0.99
CA SER A 238 5.14 13.46 -1.26
C SER A 238 5.31 14.03 -2.67
N THR A 239 6.07 15.12 -2.83
CA THR A 239 6.36 15.72 -4.15
C THR A 239 7.22 14.83 -5.04
N SER A 240 7.89 13.84 -4.47
CA SER A 240 8.67 12.82 -5.19
C SER A 240 7.81 11.72 -5.83
N VAL A 241 6.49 11.75 -5.63
CA VAL A 241 5.57 10.72 -6.13
C VAL A 241 4.71 11.30 -7.25
N ARG A 242 4.74 10.62 -8.41
CA ARG A 242 3.81 10.88 -9.51
C ARG A 242 2.49 10.17 -9.21
N HIS A 243 1.38 10.90 -9.27
CA HIS A 243 0.06 10.40 -8.88
C HIS A 243 -0.86 10.28 -10.07
N ILE A 244 -1.30 9.06 -10.37
CA ILE A 244 -2.11 8.73 -11.55
C ILE A 244 -3.44 8.13 -11.09
N VAL A 245 -4.54 8.48 -11.77
CA VAL A 245 -5.83 7.81 -11.65
C VAL A 245 -6.23 7.18 -12.97
N ILE A 246 -6.72 5.93 -12.91
CA ILE A 246 -7.13 5.16 -14.08
C ILE A 246 -8.54 4.59 -13.83
N PRO A 247 -9.51 4.85 -14.72
CA PRO A 247 -10.82 4.21 -14.64
C PRO A 247 -10.68 2.71 -14.91
N CYS A 248 -11.24 1.89 -14.03
CA CYS A 248 -11.18 0.44 -14.12
C CYS A 248 -12.42 -0.20 -13.49
N SER A 249 -13.11 -1.04 -14.26
CA SER A 249 -14.19 -1.87 -13.73
C SER A 249 -13.65 -3.00 -12.85
N SER A 250 -14.48 -3.56 -11.97
CA SER A 250 -14.08 -4.69 -11.13
C SER A 250 -13.71 -5.96 -11.92
N SER A 251 -14.30 -6.15 -13.11
CA SER A 251 -14.02 -7.30 -13.97
C SER A 251 -12.69 -7.17 -14.70
N ALA A 252 -12.34 -5.98 -15.19
CA ALA A 252 -11.09 -5.73 -15.93
C ALA A 252 -9.84 -5.65 -15.03
N MET A 253 -10.03 -5.50 -13.72
CA MET A 253 -8.94 -5.18 -12.79
C MET A 253 -7.84 -6.25 -12.73
N ALA A 254 -8.20 -7.52 -12.78
CA ALA A 254 -7.22 -8.61 -12.72
C ALA A 254 -6.30 -8.62 -13.95
N ASP A 255 -6.82 -8.22 -15.11
CA ASP A 255 -6.10 -8.19 -16.38
C ASP A 255 -5.31 -6.88 -16.55
N LEU A 256 -5.83 -5.77 -16.01
CA LEU A 256 -5.21 -4.45 -16.11
C LEU A 256 -3.99 -4.28 -15.20
N ILE A 257 -4.00 -4.86 -13.99
CA ILE A 257 -2.91 -4.69 -13.02
C ILE A 257 -1.55 -5.18 -13.54
N PRO A 258 -1.42 -6.37 -14.16
CA PRO A 258 -0.18 -6.81 -14.80
C PRO A 258 0.41 -5.78 -15.77
N ASP A 259 -0.44 -5.14 -16.55
CA ASP A 259 -0.02 -4.17 -17.56
C ASP A 259 0.40 -2.84 -16.96
N ILE A 260 -0.29 -2.40 -15.90
CA ILE A 260 0.16 -1.27 -15.11
C ILE A 260 1.54 -1.56 -14.49
N ILE A 261 1.77 -2.78 -13.99
CA ILE A 261 3.07 -3.17 -13.46
C ILE A 261 4.14 -3.09 -14.55
N ARG A 262 3.90 -3.68 -15.74
CA ARG A 262 4.84 -3.65 -16.87
C ARG A 262 5.18 -2.22 -17.32
N CYS A 263 4.17 -1.35 -17.43
CA CYS A 263 4.37 0.01 -17.93
C CYS A 263 5.01 0.96 -16.91
N TYR A 264 4.71 0.79 -15.61
CA TYR A 264 5.08 1.79 -14.60
C TYR A 264 6.09 1.29 -13.57
N ALA A 265 6.26 -0.02 -13.37
CA ALA A 265 7.22 -0.52 -12.38
C ALA A 265 8.67 -0.49 -12.90
N SER A 266 8.88 -0.55 -14.22
CA SER A 266 10.23 -0.57 -14.84
C SER A 266 11.15 -1.63 -14.20
N GLY A 267 10.66 -2.86 -14.03
CA GLY A 267 11.37 -3.95 -13.34
C GLY A 267 11.48 -3.79 -11.80
N GLY A 268 11.01 -2.67 -11.24
CA GLY A 268 11.02 -2.38 -9.81
C GLY A 268 9.92 -3.07 -9.02
N ARG A 269 10.04 -3.03 -7.69
CA ARG A 269 9.06 -3.63 -6.78
C ARG A 269 7.73 -2.86 -6.79
N SER A 270 6.65 -3.62 -6.70
CA SER A 270 5.27 -3.12 -6.73
C SER A 270 4.49 -3.58 -5.49
N ILE A 271 3.69 -2.67 -4.90
CA ILE A 271 2.70 -3.02 -3.88
C ILE A 271 1.30 -2.71 -4.39
N VAL A 272 0.44 -3.71 -4.39
CA VAL A 272 -0.96 -3.63 -4.79
C VAL A 272 -1.85 -3.64 -3.54
N PHE A 273 -2.53 -2.54 -3.26
CA PHE A 273 -3.41 -2.38 -2.12
C PHE A 273 -4.86 -2.75 -2.45
N THR A 274 -5.45 -3.61 -1.62
CA THR A 274 -6.86 -4.00 -1.67
C THR A 274 -7.56 -3.74 -0.33
N GLU A 275 -8.88 -3.62 -0.32
CA GLU A 275 -9.63 -3.49 0.94
C GLU A 275 -9.77 -4.84 1.67
N THR A 276 -10.12 -5.91 0.96
CA THR A 276 -10.43 -7.21 1.58
C THR A 276 -9.30 -8.22 1.47
N LYS A 277 -9.25 -9.13 2.43
CA LYS A 277 -8.25 -10.22 2.52
C LYS A 277 -8.52 -11.30 1.47
N GLU A 278 -9.78 -11.57 1.18
CA GLU A 278 -10.22 -12.52 0.16
C GLU A 278 -9.77 -12.05 -1.23
N PHE A 279 -9.94 -10.75 -1.52
CA PHE A 279 -9.49 -10.18 -2.78
C PHE A 279 -7.97 -10.15 -2.89
N ALA A 280 -7.26 -9.84 -1.79
CA ALA A 280 -5.79 -9.90 -1.76
C ALA A 280 -5.27 -11.31 -2.11
N SER A 281 -5.84 -12.34 -1.48
CA SER A 281 -5.51 -13.75 -1.76
C SER A 281 -5.82 -14.12 -3.20
N ARG A 282 -7.04 -13.84 -3.67
CA ARG A 282 -7.47 -14.17 -5.04
C ARG A 282 -6.59 -13.49 -6.08
N LEU A 283 -6.37 -12.18 -5.95
CA LEU A 283 -5.57 -11.40 -6.90
C LEU A 283 -4.11 -11.88 -6.92
N SER A 284 -3.53 -12.20 -5.76
CA SER A 284 -2.17 -12.75 -5.71
C SER A 284 -2.01 -14.11 -6.41
N GLY A 285 -3.09 -14.90 -6.51
CA GLY A 285 -3.10 -16.16 -7.27
C GLY A 285 -3.24 -15.97 -8.78
N LEU A 286 -3.77 -14.83 -9.22
CA LEU A 286 -3.89 -14.47 -10.64
C LEU A 286 -2.63 -13.78 -11.17
N LEU A 287 -1.92 -13.04 -10.31
CA LEU A 287 -0.70 -12.32 -10.66
C LEU A 287 0.52 -13.24 -10.52
N THR A 288 1.18 -13.54 -11.64
CA THR A 288 2.40 -14.36 -11.66
C THR A 288 3.46 -13.81 -10.72
N GLY A 289 3.96 -14.64 -9.81
CA GLY A 289 5.00 -14.27 -8.86
C GLY A 289 4.55 -13.35 -7.72
N ALA A 290 3.28 -12.99 -7.62
CA ALA A 290 2.79 -12.17 -6.52
C ALA A 290 2.59 -12.98 -5.23
N ARG A 291 2.65 -12.32 -4.07
CA ARG A 291 2.33 -12.92 -2.77
C ARG A 291 1.35 -12.05 -1.98
N PRO A 292 0.38 -12.66 -1.26
CA PRO A 292 -0.57 -11.90 -0.45
C PRO A 292 0.03 -11.53 0.91
N LEU A 293 -0.46 -10.42 1.49
CA LEU A 293 -0.18 -9.99 2.86
C LEU A 293 -1.46 -9.43 3.51
N HIS A 294 -2.07 -10.20 4.40
CA HIS A 294 -3.30 -9.80 5.11
C HIS A 294 -3.42 -10.49 6.49
N GLY A 295 -4.46 -10.13 7.26
CA GLY A 295 -4.66 -10.55 8.65
C GLY A 295 -4.70 -12.07 8.90
N ASP A 296 -5.31 -12.84 7.99
CA ASP A 296 -5.40 -14.30 8.13
C ASP A 296 -4.06 -15.05 7.88
N ILE A 297 -3.04 -14.38 7.35
CA ILE A 297 -1.73 -15.00 7.16
C ILE A 297 -1.03 -15.10 8.52
N GLN A 298 -0.58 -16.30 8.87
CA GLN A 298 0.16 -16.53 10.10
C GLN A 298 1.40 -15.63 10.19
N GLN A 299 1.75 -15.19 11.40
CA GLN A 299 2.82 -14.21 11.64
C GLN A 299 4.18 -14.68 11.06
N THR A 300 4.53 -15.94 11.26
CA THR A 300 5.75 -16.55 10.72
C THR A 300 5.79 -16.47 9.19
N GLN A 301 4.67 -16.76 8.53
CA GLN A 301 4.56 -16.67 7.08
C GLN A 301 4.62 -15.20 6.59
N ARG A 302 4.04 -14.24 7.33
CA ARG A 302 4.15 -12.80 7.02
C ARG A 302 5.61 -12.34 7.02
N GLU A 303 6.37 -12.75 8.03
CA GLU A 303 7.80 -12.41 8.15
C GLU A 303 8.62 -12.99 6.98
N VAL A 304 8.35 -14.25 6.59
CA VAL A 304 8.98 -14.89 5.43
C VAL A 304 8.63 -14.16 4.12
N THR A 305 7.35 -13.86 3.91
CA THR A 305 6.87 -13.13 2.72
C THR A 305 7.52 -11.76 2.62
N LEU A 306 7.56 -11.00 3.72
CA LEU A 306 8.19 -9.67 3.75
C LEU A 306 9.70 -9.73 3.51
N LYS A 307 10.39 -10.71 4.09
CA LYS A 307 11.82 -10.95 3.83
C LYS A 307 12.06 -11.28 2.36
N GLY A 308 11.21 -12.11 1.76
CA GLY A 308 11.25 -12.43 0.33
C GLY A 308 11.08 -11.20 -0.55
N PHE A 309 10.11 -10.34 -0.24
CA PHE A 309 9.87 -9.10 -0.98
C PHE A 309 11.05 -8.13 -0.87
N ARG A 310 11.58 -7.92 0.35
CA ARG A 310 12.75 -7.04 0.58
C ARG A 310 14.02 -7.52 -0.11
N SER A 311 14.19 -8.83 -0.23
CA SER A 311 15.35 -9.42 -0.93
C SER A 311 15.15 -9.54 -2.44
N GLY A 312 14.00 -9.14 -2.99
CA GLY A 312 13.71 -9.22 -4.42
C GLY A 312 13.41 -10.65 -4.91
N LYS A 313 13.12 -11.62 -4.01
CA LYS A 313 12.70 -12.96 -4.41
C LYS A 313 11.40 -12.97 -5.21
N PHE A 314 10.59 -11.93 -5.03
CA PHE A 314 9.43 -11.63 -5.84
C PHE A 314 9.20 -10.12 -5.84
N MET A 315 8.62 -9.61 -6.93
CA MET A 315 8.52 -8.16 -7.17
C MET A 315 7.14 -7.58 -6.86
N THR A 316 6.11 -8.41 -6.64
CA THR A 316 4.73 -7.92 -6.43
C THR A 316 4.14 -8.41 -5.10
N LEU A 317 3.78 -7.47 -4.23
CA LEU A 317 3.10 -7.75 -2.96
C LEU A 317 1.65 -7.26 -3.04
N VAL A 318 0.68 -8.14 -2.79
CA VAL A 318 -0.74 -7.76 -2.72
C VAL A 318 -1.15 -7.69 -1.26
N ALA A 319 -1.53 -6.51 -0.76
CA ALA A 319 -1.69 -6.28 0.67
C ALA A 319 -2.96 -5.50 1.04
N THR A 320 -3.50 -5.78 2.22
CA THR A 320 -4.53 -4.93 2.84
C THR A 320 -3.90 -3.81 3.67
N ASN A 321 -4.69 -2.77 3.95
CA ASN A 321 -4.26 -1.61 4.75
C ASN A 321 -3.58 -1.98 6.07
N VAL A 322 -4.19 -2.91 6.81
CA VAL A 322 -3.69 -3.31 8.13
C VAL A 322 -2.33 -4.00 8.01
N ALA A 323 -2.13 -4.74 6.91
CA ALA A 323 -0.95 -5.57 6.75
C ALA A 323 0.24 -4.85 6.09
N ALA A 324 -0.02 -3.78 5.34
CA ALA A 324 1.02 -2.97 4.71
C ALA A 324 1.42 -1.70 5.50
N ARG A 325 0.76 -1.43 6.62
CA ARG A 325 1.23 -0.41 7.58
C ARG A 325 2.50 -0.87 8.27
N GLY A 326 3.44 0.06 8.44
CA GLY A 326 4.73 -0.26 9.03
C GLY A 326 5.68 -1.07 8.18
N LEU A 327 5.36 -1.26 6.90
CA LEU A 327 6.32 -1.83 5.99
C LEU A 327 7.33 -0.75 5.60
N ASP A 328 8.50 -0.82 6.20
CA ASP A 328 9.68 -0.18 5.66
C ASP A 328 10.32 -1.09 4.63
N ILE A 329 9.89 -0.86 3.40
CA ILE A 329 10.45 -1.51 2.22
C ILE A 329 10.99 -0.36 1.39
N ASN A 330 12.31 -0.28 1.31
CA ASN A 330 12.99 0.64 0.42
C ASN A 330 12.81 0.18 -1.02
N ASP A 331 12.89 1.12 -1.97
CA ASP A 331 12.83 0.86 -3.41
C ASP A 331 11.58 0.12 -3.88
N VAL A 332 10.42 0.55 -3.38
CA VAL A 332 9.15 0.27 -4.07
C VAL A 332 8.97 1.32 -5.14
N GLN A 333 8.92 0.91 -6.40
CA GLN A 333 8.81 1.82 -7.54
C GLN A 333 7.35 2.19 -7.83
N LEU A 334 6.45 1.24 -7.61
CA LEU A 334 5.05 1.37 -7.98
C LEU A 334 4.11 0.99 -6.83
N ILE A 335 3.15 1.87 -6.54
CA ILE A 335 2.02 1.60 -5.68
C ILE A 335 0.77 1.56 -6.54
N ILE A 336 0.00 0.48 -6.47
CA ILE A 336 -1.31 0.35 -7.10
C ILE A 336 -2.36 0.30 -6.00
N GLN A 337 -3.37 1.16 -6.06
CA GLN A 337 -4.54 1.09 -5.19
C GLN A 337 -5.69 0.58 -6.03
N CYS A 338 -6.20 -0.62 -5.73
CA CYS A 338 -7.27 -1.24 -6.52
C CYS A 338 -8.59 -0.46 -6.46
N GLU A 339 -8.76 0.37 -5.43
CA GLU A 339 -9.92 1.22 -5.28
C GLU A 339 -9.58 2.48 -4.48
N PRO A 340 -10.38 3.56 -4.61
CA PRO A 340 -10.21 4.75 -3.80
C PRO A 340 -10.33 4.41 -2.30
N PRO A 341 -9.35 4.77 -1.46
CA PRO A 341 -9.47 4.58 -0.02
C PRO A 341 -10.63 5.40 0.58
N ARG A 342 -11.16 4.92 1.70
CA ARG A 342 -12.25 5.59 2.44
C ARG A 342 -11.88 6.97 2.98
N ASP A 343 -10.60 7.15 3.29
CA ASP A 343 -10.03 8.38 3.85
C ASP A 343 -8.74 8.78 3.14
N VAL A 344 -8.44 10.07 3.22
CA VAL A 344 -7.32 10.72 2.51
C VAL A 344 -6.00 10.35 3.15
N GLU A 345 -6.00 10.17 4.45
CA GLU A 345 -4.84 9.75 5.23
C GLU A 345 -4.34 8.38 4.75
N ALA A 346 -5.24 7.43 4.48
CA ALA A 346 -4.90 6.14 3.91
C ALA A 346 -4.26 6.29 2.53
N TYR A 347 -4.78 7.17 1.66
CA TYR A 347 -4.17 7.45 0.36
C TYR A 347 -2.72 7.94 0.51
N ILE A 348 -2.49 8.91 1.40
CA ILE A 348 -1.16 9.49 1.64
C ILE A 348 -0.21 8.44 2.25
N HIS A 349 -0.69 7.62 3.18
CA HIS A 349 0.12 6.58 3.81
C HIS A 349 0.49 5.44 2.86
N ARG A 350 -0.40 5.10 1.92
CA ARG A 350 -0.15 4.09 0.87
C ARG A 350 0.82 4.61 -0.18
N SER A 351 0.54 5.79 -0.74
CA SER A 351 1.41 6.41 -1.75
C SER A 351 2.79 6.76 -1.19
N GLY A 352 2.90 7.12 0.10
CA GLY A 352 4.18 7.31 0.80
C GLY A 352 5.00 6.04 1.06
N ARG A 353 4.60 4.89 0.51
CA ARG A 353 5.44 3.67 0.46
C ARG A 353 6.42 3.68 -0.70
N THR A 354 6.22 4.53 -1.70
CA THR A 354 7.18 4.83 -2.77
C THR A 354 7.76 6.25 -2.61
N GLY A 355 8.71 6.63 -3.46
CA GLY A 355 9.31 7.97 -3.47
C GLY A 355 10.09 8.33 -2.21
N ARG A 356 10.74 7.35 -1.57
CA ARG A 356 11.49 7.50 -0.30
C ARG A 356 12.97 7.78 -0.55
N ALA A 357 13.62 8.40 0.45
CA ALA A 357 15.08 8.60 0.49
C ALA A 357 15.67 9.31 -0.75
N GLY A 358 14.92 10.25 -1.34
CA GLY A 358 15.34 11.01 -2.53
C GLY A 358 14.99 10.35 -3.87
N ASN A 359 14.51 9.10 -3.87
CA ASN A 359 14.03 8.43 -5.08
C ASN A 359 12.65 8.96 -5.49
N THR A 360 12.34 8.84 -6.78
CA THR A 360 10.99 9.08 -7.31
C THR A 360 10.14 7.81 -7.25
N GLY A 361 8.83 7.97 -7.31
CA GLY A 361 7.88 6.86 -7.22
C GLY A 361 6.61 7.12 -8.01
N ILE A 362 5.88 6.05 -8.35
CA ILE A 362 4.59 6.16 -9.04
C ILE A 362 3.49 5.55 -8.16
N ALA A 363 2.40 6.28 -7.98
CA ALA A 363 1.20 5.81 -7.30
C ALA A 363 0.01 5.88 -8.26
N VAL A 364 -0.50 4.71 -8.65
CA VAL A 364 -1.68 4.54 -9.49
C VAL A 364 -2.88 4.20 -8.61
N MET A 365 -3.99 4.91 -8.79
CA MET A 365 -5.27 4.61 -8.13
C MET A 365 -6.30 4.22 -9.20
N LEU A 366 -6.81 3.01 -9.07
CA LEU A 366 -7.92 2.51 -9.87
C LEU A 366 -9.24 2.96 -9.25
N TYR A 367 -10.23 3.27 -10.09
CA TYR A 367 -11.59 3.57 -9.62
C TYR A 367 -12.62 3.12 -10.65
N ASP A 368 -13.78 2.66 -10.18
CA ASP A 368 -14.92 2.39 -11.04
C ASP A 368 -15.78 3.68 -11.14
N PRO A 369 -15.86 4.33 -12.32
CA PRO A 369 -16.63 5.57 -12.49
C PRO A 369 -18.12 5.43 -12.13
N LYS A 370 -18.66 4.21 -12.12
CA LYS A 370 -20.05 3.95 -11.74
C LYS A 370 -20.26 3.90 -10.22
N LYS A 371 -19.21 3.64 -9.44
CA LYS A 371 -19.30 3.35 -8.00
C LYS A 371 -18.64 4.41 -7.12
N ALA A 372 -17.60 5.07 -7.61
CA ALA A 372 -16.78 5.96 -6.79
C ALA A 372 -16.31 7.21 -7.56
N SER A 373 -16.19 8.32 -6.85
CA SER A 373 -15.56 9.56 -7.33
C SER A 373 -14.22 9.77 -6.62
N VAL A 374 -13.23 10.25 -7.36
CA VAL A 374 -11.88 10.55 -6.85
C VAL A 374 -11.73 11.99 -6.34
N ASN A 375 -12.70 12.87 -6.65
CA ASN A 375 -12.64 14.32 -6.44
C ASN A 375 -12.45 14.70 -4.96
N LYS A 376 -13.06 13.94 -4.05
CA LYS A 376 -12.89 14.16 -2.60
C LYS A 376 -11.44 13.92 -2.18
N ILE A 377 -10.86 12.80 -2.61
CA ILE A 377 -9.47 12.46 -2.28
C ILE A 377 -8.53 13.48 -2.90
N GLU A 378 -8.74 13.88 -4.15
CA GLU A 378 -7.93 14.91 -4.81
C GLU A 378 -7.97 16.24 -4.05
N ARG A 379 -9.17 16.73 -3.74
CA ARG A 379 -9.38 18.00 -3.04
C ARG A 379 -8.77 18.01 -1.63
N ASP A 380 -9.00 16.95 -0.87
CA ASP A 380 -8.63 16.86 0.54
C ASP A 380 -7.15 16.49 0.71
N SER A 381 -6.57 15.72 -0.21
CA SER A 381 -5.13 15.45 -0.25
C SER A 381 -4.33 16.62 -0.84
N GLY A 382 -4.96 17.51 -1.61
CA GLY A 382 -4.23 18.58 -2.31
C GLY A 382 -3.20 18.05 -3.33
N VAL A 383 -3.29 16.76 -3.69
CA VAL A 383 -2.57 16.16 -4.80
C VAL A 383 -3.30 16.52 -6.10
N LYS A 384 -2.56 16.79 -7.17
CA LYS A 384 -3.14 16.91 -8.50
C LYS A 384 -2.95 15.55 -9.20
N PHE A 385 -4.04 14.86 -9.50
CA PHE A 385 -3.96 13.58 -10.19
C PHE A 385 -3.79 13.77 -11.69
N GLU A 386 -2.98 12.90 -12.29
CA GLU A 386 -2.98 12.71 -13.74
C GLU A 386 -4.06 11.69 -14.10
N HIS A 387 -5.12 12.15 -14.77
CA HIS A 387 -6.20 11.30 -15.25
C HIS A 387 -5.79 10.64 -16.55
N LEU A 388 -5.44 9.35 -16.48
CA LEU A 388 -5.00 8.56 -17.63
C LEU A 388 -5.99 7.41 -17.91
N SER A 389 -6.03 6.95 -19.15
CA SER A 389 -6.74 5.74 -19.54
C SER A 389 -5.93 4.48 -19.19
N ALA A 390 -6.56 3.31 -19.32
CA ALA A 390 -5.87 2.03 -19.24
C ALA A 390 -4.71 1.97 -20.26
N PRO A 391 -3.51 1.45 -19.87
CA PRO A 391 -2.42 1.22 -20.81
C PRO A 391 -2.90 0.40 -22.00
N GLN A 392 -2.59 0.86 -23.20
CA GLN A 392 -2.99 0.14 -24.40
C GLN A 392 -2.02 -1.03 -24.65
N PRO A 393 -2.51 -2.14 -25.21
CA PRO A 393 -1.70 -3.30 -25.59
C PRO A 393 -0.39 -2.95 -26.30
N ALA A 394 -0.40 -1.95 -27.19
CA ALA A 394 0.80 -1.45 -27.86
C ALA A 394 1.80 -0.76 -26.92
N ASP A 395 1.32 0.01 -25.93
CA ASP A 395 2.17 0.64 -24.91
C ASP A 395 2.83 -0.42 -24.02
N VAL A 396 2.06 -1.46 -23.66
CA VAL A 396 2.57 -2.57 -22.86
C VAL A 396 3.62 -3.36 -23.65
N ALA A 397 3.35 -3.68 -24.92
CA ALA A 397 4.30 -4.37 -25.78
C ALA A 397 5.60 -3.57 -25.95
N LYS A 398 5.50 -2.23 -26.07
CA LYS A 398 6.66 -1.35 -26.13
C LYS A 398 7.46 -1.36 -24.82
N ALA A 399 6.79 -1.27 -23.67
CA ALA A 399 7.45 -1.29 -22.36
C ALA A 399 8.18 -2.62 -22.12
N VAL A 400 7.51 -3.75 -22.36
CA VAL A 400 8.09 -5.09 -22.20
C VAL A 400 9.19 -5.34 -23.24
N GLY A 401 9.05 -4.82 -24.46
CA GLY A 401 10.08 -4.93 -25.50
C GLY A 401 11.41 -4.31 -25.07
N VAL A 402 11.38 -3.17 -24.40
CA VAL A 402 12.60 -2.52 -23.85
C VAL A 402 13.24 -3.39 -22.76
N GLU A 403 12.45 -3.84 -21.78
CA GLU A 403 12.94 -4.71 -20.69
C GLU A 403 13.53 -6.03 -21.22
N THR A 404 12.87 -6.62 -22.21
CA THR A 404 13.32 -7.88 -22.85
C THR A 404 14.61 -7.66 -23.64
N ALA A 405 14.73 -6.53 -24.33
CA ALA A 405 15.96 -6.18 -25.04
C ALA A 405 17.15 -6.02 -24.08
N GLU A 406 16.96 -5.33 -22.96
CA GLU A 406 17.97 -5.23 -21.90
C GLU A 406 18.34 -6.62 -21.36
N ALA A 407 17.37 -7.49 -21.09
CA ALA A 407 17.62 -8.86 -20.66
C ALA A 407 18.45 -9.66 -21.66
N ILE A 408 18.20 -9.51 -22.97
CA ILE A 408 19.00 -10.16 -24.02
C ILE A 408 20.45 -9.65 -23.99
N THR A 409 20.69 -8.35 -23.78
CA THR A 409 22.06 -7.80 -23.71
C THR A 409 22.87 -8.31 -22.51
N GLN A 410 22.20 -8.81 -21.47
CA GLN A 410 22.87 -9.40 -20.30
C GLN A 410 23.23 -10.88 -20.49
N ILE A 411 22.78 -11.52 -21.57
CA ILE A 411 23.11 -12.91 -21.88
C ILE A 411 24.59 -13.00 -22.27
N SER A 412 25.28 -14.02 -21.75
CA SER A 412 26.69 -14.26 -22.05
C SER A 412 26.91 -14.58 -23.53
N ASN A 413 27.90 -13.93 -24.16
CA ASN A 413 28.32 -14.20 -25.54
C ASN A 413 28.71 -15.67 -25.81
N SER A 414 28.98 -16.46 -24.75
CA SER A 414 29.29 -17.89 -24.86
C SER A 414 28.15 -18.73 -25.45
N VAL A 415 26.90 -18.26 -25.40
CA VAL A 415 25.77 -19.01 -25.96
C VAL A 415 25.69 -18.88 -27.48
N ILE A 416 26.33 -17.87 -28.08
CA ILE A 416 26.18 -17.52 -29.50
C ILE A 416 26.46 -18.71 -30.42
N PRO A 417 27.58 -19.47 -30.27
CA PRO A 417 27.87 -20.59 -31.17
C PRO A 417 26.75 -21.65 -31.20
N SER A 418 26.06 -21.89 -30.09
CA SER A 418 25.00 -22.90 -30.00
C SER A 418 23.72 -22.54 -30.74
N PHE A 419 23.47 -21.25 -30.98
CA PHE A 419 22.27 -20.75 -31.64
C PHE A 419 22.54 -20.14 -33.02
N LYS A 420 23.81 -20.00 -33.40
CA LYS A 420 24.22 -19.28 -34.61
C LYS A 420 23.65 -19.91 -35.88
N ASP A 421 23.83 -21.22 -36.07
CA ASP A 421 23.40 -21.91 -37.28
C ASP A 421 21.88 -21.82 -37.47
N ALA A 422 21.11 -22.01 -36.39
CA ALA A 422 19.65 -21.89 -36.41
C ALA A 422 19.19 -20.44 -36.68
N ALA A 423 19.92 -19.43 -36.18
CA ALA A 423 19.62 -18.03 -36.45
C ALA A 423 19.90 -17.65 -37.91
N GLU A 424 20.98 -18.16 -38.49
CA GLU A 424 21.34 -17.96 -39.90
C GLU A 424 20.30 -18.63 -40.84
N GLU A 425 19.89 -19.86 -40.53
CA GLU A 425 18.84 -20.57 -41.27
C GLU A 425 17.48 -19.84 -41.20
N LEU A 426 17.12 -19.31 -40.02
CA LEU A 426 15.90 -18.53 -39.84
C LEU A 426 15.93 -17.23 -40.67
N LEU A 427 17.09 -16.56 -40.73
CA LEU A 427 17.28 -15.36 -41.54
C LEU A 427 17.14 -15.65 -43.04
N SER A 428 17.70 -16.77 -43.52
CA SER A 428 17.62 -17.11 -44.95
C SER A 428 16.23 -17.57 -45.38
N THR A 429 15.49 -18.26 -44.52
CA THR A 429 14.26 -18.98 -44.92
C THR A 429 13.00 -18.14 -44.72
N SER A 430 13.00 -17.20 -43.77
CA SER A 430 11.78 -16.44 -43.41
C SER A 430 11.41 -15.33 -44.39
N GLY A 431 12.35 -14.85 -45.21
CA GLY A 431 12.15 -13.68 -46.09
C GLY A 431 12.00 -12.34 -45.36
N LEU A 432 12.29 -12.29 -44.05
CA LEU A 432 12.22 -11.10 -43.21
C LEU A 432 13.61 -10.50 -42.98
N SER A 433 13.66 -9.19 -42.72
CA SER A 433 14.89 -8.52 -42.30
C SER A 433 15.34 -8.96 -40.91
N ALA A 434 16.63 -8.81 -40.60
CA ALA A 434 17.19 -9.13 -39.28
C ALA A 434 16.44 -8.40 -38.14
N VAL A 435 16.04 -7.15 -38.37
CA VAL A 435 15.29 -6.34 -37.39
C VAL A 435 13.90 -6.91 -37.13
N GLU A 436 13.19 -7.36 -38.17
CA GLU A 436 11.86 -7.97 -38.02
C GLU A 436 11.92 -9.32 -37.31
N ILE A 437 12.97 -10.11 -37.54
CA ILE A 437 13.19 -11.37 -36.81
C ILE A 437 13.50 -11.08 -35.33
N ILE A 438 14.37 -10.11 -35.05
CA ILE A 438 14.66 -9.68 -33.66
C ILE A 438 13.38 -9.17 -32.99
N ALA A 439 12.54 -8.40 -33.69
CA ALA A 439 11.27 -7.95 -33.15
C ALA A 439 10.32 -9.12 -32.80
N LYS A 440 10.22 -10.14 -33.67
CA LYS A 440 9.46 -11.36 -33.39
C LYS A 440 10.07 -12.18 -32.24
N ALA A 441 11.39 -12.25 -32.15
CA ALA A 441 12.09 -12.94 -31.07
C ALA A 441 11.86 -12.22 -29.72
N LEU A 442 11.93 -10.89 -29.70
CA LEU A 442 11.59 -10.07 -28.54
C LEU A 442 10.13 -10.29 -28.12
N ALA A 443 9.19 -10.24 -29.06
CA ALA A 443 7.78 -10.51 -28.80
C ALA A 443 7.59 -11.91 -28.21
N LYS A 444 8.22 -12.94 -28.79
CA LYS A 444 8.15 -14.32 -28.31
C LYS A 444 8.75 -14.48 -26.92
N ALA A 445 9.90 -13.87 -26.65
CA ALA A 445 10.56 -13.90 -25.35
C ALA A 445 9.74 -13.16 -24.27
N ALA A 446 9.07 -12.08 -24.66
CA ALA A 446 8.12 -11.34 -23.84
C ALA A 446 6.77 -12.07 -23.64
N GLY A 447 6.54 -13.20 -24.32
CA GLY A 447 5.30 -13.98 -24.25
C GLY A 447 4.15 -13.45 -25.11
N TYR A 448 4.41 -12.55 -26.05
CA TYR A 448 3.43 -12.05 -27.01
C TYR A 448 3.37 -12.92 -28.27
N SER A 449 2.16 -13.28 -28.68
CA SER A 449 1.87 -13.83 -30.00
C SER A 449 1.12 -12.83 -30.88
N ASP A 450 0.18 -12.08 -30.29
CA ASP A 450 -0.67 -11.09 -30.95
C ASP A 450 -0.95 -9.91 -30.00
N ILE A 451 -1.28 -8.74 -30.58
CA ILE A 451 -1.72 -7.56 -29.84
C ILE A 451 -3.25 -7.47 -29.95
N LYS A 452 -3.97 -7.84 -28.89
CA LYS A 452 -5.45 -7.77 -28.84
C LYS A 452 -5.90 -6.37 -28.44
N GLU A 453 -6.96 -5.83 -29.06
CA GLU A 453 -7.48 -4.48 -28.76
C GLU A 453 -8.07 -4.37 -27.33
N ARG A 454 -8.07 -3.16 -26.75
CA ARG A 454 -8.57 -2.88 -25.40
C ARG A 454 -9.39 -1.59 -25.36
N SER A 455 -10.47 -1.62 -24.58
CA SER A 455 -11.30 -0.45 -24.35
C SER A 455 -10.54 0.66 -23.61
N LEU A 456 -10.64 1.89 -24.10
CA LEU A 456 -10.17 3.07 -23.38
C LEU A 456 -11.08 3.42 -22.20
N LEU A 457 -12.40 3.17 -22.33
CA LEU A 457 -13.42 3.56 -21.36
C LEU A 457 -13.45 2.68 -20.10
N THR A 458 -13.40 1.35 -20.27
CA THR A 458 -13.55 0.38 -19.18
C THR A 458 -12.31 -0.47 -18.93
N GLY A 459 -11.35 -0.46 -19.86
CA GLY A 459 -10.13 -1.28 -19.80
C GLY A 459 -10.33 -2.76 -20.17
N MET A 460 -11.50 -3.15 -20.66
CA MET A 460 -11.79 -4.55 -21.04
C MET A 460 -11.01 -4.96 -22.30
N GLU A 461 -10.38 -6.13 -22.27
CA GLU A 461 -9.72 -6.73 -23.45
C GLU A 461 -10.75 -7.25 -24.47
N GLY A 462 -10.37 -7.22 -25.75
CA GLY A 462 -11.24 -7.60 -26.86
C GLY A 462 -12.35 -6.59 -27.15
N CYS A 463 -12.31 -5.42 -26.51
CA CYS A 463 -13.29 -4.36 -26.72
C CYS A 463 -12.65 -3.10 -27.31
N VAL A 464 -13.42 -2.32 -28.06
CA VAL A 464 -13.01 -1.04 -28.64
C VAL A 464 -13.96 0.05 -28.16
N THR A 465 -13.41 1.21 -27.80
CA THR A 465 -14.23 2.37 -27.42
C THR A 465 -14.57 3.19 -28.66
N LEU A 466 -15.87 3.35 -28.92
CA LEU A 466 -16.41 4.23 -29.96
C LEU A 466 -16.94 5.53 -29.36
N LEU A 467 -16.82 6.62 -30.10
CA LEU A 467 -17.47 7.90 -29.83
C LEU A 467 -18.60 8.07 -30.84
N LEU A 468 -19.81 8.21 -30.31
CA LEU A 468 -20.99 8.63 -31.05
C LEU A 468 -21.15 10.14 -30.90
N GLU A 469 -21.02 10.89 -31.97
CA GLU A 469 -21.39 12.32 -31.99
C GLU A 469 -22.74 12.50 -32.68
N VAL A 470 -23.56 13.41 -32.14
CA VAL A 470 -24.89 13.70 -32.69
C VAL A 470 -24.94 15.16 -33.13
N GLY A 471 -25.17 15.37 -34.43
CA GLY A 471 -25.28 16.69 -35.01
C GLY A 471 -26.53 17.42 -34.53
N GLY A 472 -26.34 18.58 -33.88
CA GLY A 472 -27.40 19.56 -33.63
C GLY A 472 -28.31 19.30 -32.43
N LYS A 473 -28.03 18.32 -31.56
CA LYS A 473 -28.79 18.08 -30.31
C LYS A 473 -27.89 17.66 -29.15
N GLU A 474 -28.20 18.15 -27.95
CA GLU A 474 -27.57 17.69 -26.71
C GLU A 474 -28.15 16.35 -26.24
N ILE A 475 -27.28 15.47 -25.78
CA ILE A 475 -27.60 14.17 -25.19
C ILE A 475 -27.67 14.34 -23.67
N TYR A 476 -28.87 14.30 -23.11
CA TYR A 476 -29.08 14.43 -21.65
C TYR A 476 -29.22 13.09 -20.92
N ASN A 477 -29.45 12.00 -21.66
CA ASN A 477 -29.71 10.69 -21.07
C ASN A 477 -28.93 9.61 -21.84
N PRO A 478 -28.13 8.77 -21.17
CA PRO A 478 -27.45 7.63 -21.79
C PRO A 478 -28.39 6.69 -22.56
N THR A 479 -29.67 6.57 -22.18
CA THR A 479 -30.64 5.76 -22.92
C THR A 479 -30.83 6.24 -24.36
N PHE A 480 -30.60 7.52 -24.64
CA PHE A 480 -30.66 8.09 -25.98
C PHE A 480 -29.66 7.46 -26.95
N VAL A 481 -28.51 7.01 -26.43
CA VAL A 481 -27.47 6.33 -27.22
C VAL A 481 -28.03 5.06 -27.85
N TYR A 482 -28.70 4.21 -27.08
CA TYR A 482 -29.34 3.00 -27.59
C TYR A 482 -30.41 3.32 -28.63
N THR A 483 -31.20 4.37 -28.43
CA THR A 483 -32.21 4.82 -29.40
C THR A 483 -31.58 5.29 -30.71
N MET A 484 -30.43 5.96 -30.66
CA MET A 484 -29.69 6.36 -31.86
C MET A 484 -29.12 5.14 -32.58
N LEU A 485 -28.44 4.24 -31.87
CA LEU A 485 -27.83 3.03 -32.44
C LEU A 485 -28.86 2.16 -33.16
N LYS A 486 -30.05 1.97 -32.58
CA LYS A 486 -31.16 1.20 -33.21
C LYS A 486 -31.67 1.78 -34.53
N ARG A 487 -31.29 3.01 -34.92
CA ARG A 487 -31.69 3.59 -36.21
C ARG A 487 -30.91 3.01 -37.38
N PHE A 488 -29.71 2.53 -37.13
CA PHE A 488 -28.78 2.09 -38.17
C PHE A 488 -28.07 0.77 -37.84
N LEU A 489 -28.41 0.16 -36.69
CA LEU A 489 -27.93 -1.17 -36.30
C LEU A 489 -29.10 -2.08 -35.91
N PRO A 490 -28.93 -3.41 -36.08
CA PRO A 490 -29.85 -4.39 -35.53
C PRO A 490 -30.07 -4.18 -34.03
N GLU A 491 -31.31 -4.34 -33.56
CA GLU A 491 -31.66 -4.08 -32.16
C GLU A 491 -30.82 -4.90 -31.17
N GLN A 492 -30.48 -6.14 -31.53
CA GLN A 492 -29.62 -7.00 -30.75
C GLN A 492 -28.23 -6.37 -30.54
N LYS A 493 -27.56 -5.92 -31.61
CA LYS A 493 -26.25 -5.27 -31.54
C LYS A 493 -26.27 -3.93 -30.81
N ALA A 494 -27.32 -3.12 -31.03
CA ALA A 494 -27.46 -1.85 -30.33
C ALA A 494 -27.59 -2.02 -28.80
N ASN A 495 -28.14 -3.13 -28.32
CA ASN A 495 -28.27 -3.42 -26.89
C ASN A 495 -27.03 -4.11 -26.28
N GLU A 496 -26.10 -4.60 -27.09
CA GLU A 496 -24.86 -5.26 -26.65
C GLU A 496 -23.75 -4.27 -26.25
N VAL A 497 -23.94 -2.96 -26.51
CA VAL A 497 -22.95 -1.93 -26.15
C VAL A 497 -22.74 -1.84 -24.64
N MET A 498 -21.49 -1.64 -24.23
CA MET A 498 -21.07 -1.64 -22.84
C MET A 498 -20.56 -0.26 -22.42
N GLY A 499 -20.55 0.00 -21.12
CA GLY A 499 -19.79 1.14 -20.57
C GLY A 499 -20.32 2.55 -20.86
N VAL A 500 -21.47 2.75 -21.52
CA VAL A 500 -21.96 4.06 -22.01
C VAL A 500 -21.76 5.23 -21.03
N ALA A 501 -21.00 6.24 -21.46
CA ALA A 501 -20.77 7.50 -20.76
C ALA A 501 -20.95 8.69 -21.72
N LEU A 502 -21.56 9.78 -21.24
CA LEU A 502 -21.79 10.99 -22.03
C LEU A 502 -20.52 11.86 -22.04
N THR A 503 -20.28 12.59 -23.13
CA THR A 503 -19.22 13.61 -23.17
C THR A 503 -19.63 14.82 -22.34
N ALA A 504 -18.65 15.53 -21.77
CA ALA A 504 -18.90 16.67 -20.88
C ALA A 504 -19.64 17.84 -21.58
N ASP A 505 -19.46 17.97 -22.89
CA ASP A 505 -20.15 18.96 -23.73
C ASP A 505 -21.56 18.52 -24.17
N LYS A 506 -21.97 17.30 -23.79
CA LYS A 506 -23.27 16.68 -24.14
C LYS A 506 -23.51 16.51 -25.63
N ARG A 507 -22.49 16.62 -26.48
CA ARG A 507 -22.65 16.45 -27.94
C ARG A 507 -22.41 15.03 -28.41
N GLY A 508 -21.94 14.16 -27.52
CA GLY A 508 -21.71 12.77 -27.83
C GLY A 508 -21.77 11.84 -26.64
N ALA A 509 -21.49 10.58 -26.91
CA ALA A 509 -21.36 9.53 -25.92
C ALA A 509 -20.28 8.55 -26.35
N VAL A 510 -19.49 8.08 -25.39
CA VAL A 510 -18.55 6.98 -25.58
C VAL A 510 -19.13 5.69 -25.04
N PHE A 511 -18.86 4.58 -25.72
CA PHE A 511 -19.25 3.25 -25.29
C PHE A 511 -18.31 2.20 -25.87
N ASP A 512 -18.34 1.01 -25.28
CA ASP A 512 -17.52 -0.12 -25.70
C ASP A 512 -18.32 -1.11 -26.53
N VAL A 513 -17.68 -1.64 -27.58
CA VAL A 513 -18.17 -2.75 -28.40
C VAL A 513 -17.13 -3.86 -28.42
N GLN A 514 -17.54 -5.10 -28.71
CA GLN A 514 -16.58 -6.17 -29.01
C GLN A 514 -15.80 -5.82 -30.28
N ALA A 515 -14.50 -6.11 -30.31
CA ALA A 515 -13.64 -5.83 -31.46
C ALA A 515 -14.14 -6.51 -32.74
N ASP A 516 -14.65 -7.74 -32.60
CA ASP A 516 -15.23 -8.52 -33.71
C ASP A 516 -16.48 -7.85 -34.33
N ASP A 517 -17.14 -6.96 -33.58
CA ASP A 517 -18.34 -6.24 -34.05
C ASP A 517 -18.02 -4.85 -34.60
N LEU A 518 -16.79 -4.35 -34.48
CA LEU A 518 -16.40 -2.98 -34.80
C LEU A 518 -16.83 -2.55 -36.22
N GLU A 519 -16.55 -3.40 -37.21
CA GLU A 519 -16.86 -3.12 -38.62
C GLU A 519 -18.37 -2.96 -38.84
N THR A 520 -19.19 -3.77 -38.15
CA THR A 520 -20.65 -3.67 -38.21
C THR A 520 -21.14 -2.31 -37.71
N PHE A 521 -20.55 -1.79 -36.64
CA PHE A 521 -20.89 -0.49 -36.08
C PHE A 521 -20.50 0.67 -37.01
N LEU A 522 -19.28 0.63 -37.56
CA LEU A 522 -18.77 1.68 -38.45
C LEU A 522 -19.56 1.73 -39.76
N VAL A 523 -19.74 0.59 -40.43
CA VAL A 523 -20.52 0.50 -41.69
C VAL A 523 -21.98 0.89 -41.46
N GLY A 524 -22.58 0.48 -40.34
CA GLY A 524 -23.94 0.90 -39.99
C GLY A 524 -24.07 2.42 -39.91
N SER A 525 -23.08 3.09 -39.31
CA SER A 525 -23.09 4.54 -39.12
C SER A 525 -23.03 5.35 -40.42
N GLU A 526 -22.40 4.83 -41.48
CA GLU A 526 -22.30 5.51 -42.79
C GLU A 526 -23.69 5.75 -43.42
N SER A 527 -24.66 4.90 -43.07
CA SER A 527 -26.04 5.03 -43.53
C SER A 527 -26.89 6.03 -42.73
N ALA A 528 -26.37 6.54 -41.61
CA ALA A 528 -27.11 7.38 -40.67
C ALA A 528 -26.87 8.88 -40.90
N THR A 529 -27.95 9.65 -41.08
CA THR A 529 -27.85 11.11 -41.20
C THR A 529 -27.80 11.80 -39.83
N GLY A 530 -26.84 12.70 -39.64
CA GLY A 530 -26.74 13.55 -38.43
C GLY A 530 -26.10 12.86 -37.23
N VAL A 531 -25.40 11.75 -37.44
CA VAL A 531 -24.68 10.97 -36.42
C VAL A 531 -23.34 10.54 -37.02
N SER A 532 -22.26 10.56 -36.24
CA SER A 532 -20.98 9.96 -36.60
C SER A 532 -20.55 8.96 -35.52
N LEU A 533 -19.82 7.92 -35.94
CA LEU A 533 -19.18 6.96 -35.06
C LEU A 533 -17.71 6.86 -35.42
N ASP A 534 -16.85 7.17 -34.44
CA ASP A 534 -15.40 7.15 -34.60
C ASP A 534 -14.74 6.31 -33.52
N VAL A 535 -13.67 5.60 -33.89
CA VAL A 535 -12.82 4.91 -32.91
C VAL A 535 -12.07 5.93 -32.08
N VAL A 536 -12.25 5.85 -30.76
CA VAL A 536 -11.62 6.78 -29.82
C VAL A 536 -10.14 6.46 -29.71
N LYS A 537 -9.28 7.45 -29.97
CA LYS A 537 -7.83 7.36 -29.74
C LYS A 537 -7.42 7.89 -28.36
N THR A 538 -8.14 8.88 -27.88
CA THR A 538 -7.98 9.50 -26.56
C THR A 538 -9.35 9.79 -26.00
N LEU A 539 -9.62 9.34 -24.77
CA LEU A 539 -10.91 9.57 -24.11
C LEU A 539 -11.23 11.07 -24.05
N PRO A 540 -12.37 11.53 -24.61
CA PRO A 540 -12.81 12.90 -24.43
C PRO A 540 -13.21 13.15 -22.97
N PRO A 541 -13.24 14.41 -22.50
CA PRO A 541 -13.79 14.74 -21.19
C PRO A 541 -15.21 14.20 -21.07
N LEU A 542 -15.49 13.41 -20.02
CA LEU A 542 -16.79 12.78 -19.80
C LEU A 542 -17.61 13.59 -18.79
N GLU A 543 -18.93 13.57 -18.94
CA GLU A 543 -19.86 14.20 -18.00
C GLU A 543 -19.71 13.55 -16.61
N GLU A 544 -19.36 14.37 -15.61
CA GLU A 544 -19.31 13.94 -14.23
C GLU A 544 -20.74 13.72 -13.71
N ARG A 545 -21.07 12.48 -13.31
CA ARG A 545 -22.33 12.22 -12.62
C ARG A 545 -22.23 12.68 -11.16
N ASP A 546 -22.81 13.83 -10.86
CA ASP A 546 -23.06 14.25 -9.48
C ASP A 546 -24.05 13.28 -8.81
N MET A 547 -23.54 12.40 -7.94
CA MET A 547 -24.35 11.43 -7.18
C MET A 547 -25.26 12.06 -6.10
N PHE A 548 -25.39 13.39 -6.05
CA PHE A 548 -26.04 14.12 -4.95
C PHE A 548 -27.45 14.66 -5.23
N ARG A 549 -28.15 14.22 -6.28
CA ARG A 549 -29.58 14.51 -6.46
C ARG A 549 -30.41 13.25 -6.64
N GLY A 550 -30.92 12.72 -5.52
CA GLY A 550 -31.84 11.58 -5.58
C GLY A 550 -32.34 11.00 -4.27
N ARG A 551 -32.44 11.75 -3.16
CA ARG A 551 -33.24 11.31 -2.00
C ARG A 551 -33.79 12.49 -1.20
N GLN A 552 -34.56 13.35 -1.86
CA GLN A 552 -35.53 14.21 -1.18
C GLN A 552 -36.91 13.66 -1.54
N GLY A 553 -37.37 12.69 -0.75
CA GLY A 553 -38.73 12.19 -0.82
C GLY A 553 -39.69 13.31 -0.45
N TYR A 554 -40.49 13.74 -1.42
CA TYR A 554 -41.68 14.54 -1.17
C TYR A 554 -42.61 13.75 -0.23
N GLY A 555 -42.68 14.20 1.02
CA GLY A 555 -43.69 13.77 1.98
C GLY A 555 -45.06 14.28 1.55
N GLY A 556 -45.74 13.54 0.69
CA GLY A 556 -47.16 13.70 0.40
C GLY A 556 -47.98 12.96 1.44
N GLY A 557 -48.38 13.66 2.50
CA GLY A 557 -49.35 13.16 3.45
C GLY A 557 -50.73 12.99 2.80
N SER A 558 -51.37 11.84 3.00
CA SER A 558 -52.81 11.68 2.83
C SER A 558 -53.32 10.64 3.81
N ARG A 559 -54.10 11.14 4.77
CA ARG A 559 -54.93 10.40 5.72
C ARG A 559 -56.12 9.76 4.99
N PHE A 560 -56.45 8.52 5.32
CA PHE A 560 -57.79 7.89 5.41
C PHE A 560 -57.52 6.46 5.93
N GLY A 561 -57.84 6.05 7.17
CA GLY A 561 -59.17 5.87 7.76
C GLY A 561 -59.85 4.64 7.14
N GLY A 562 -60.20 3.53 7.78
CA GLY A 562 -60.27 3.05 9.16
C GLY A 562 -61.02 1.69 9.16
N ARG A 563 -61.17 1.08 10.35
CA ARG A 563 -61.82 -0.23 10.70
C ARG A 563 -60.97 -1.47 10.38
N GLY A 564 -60.67 -2.39 11.29
CA GLY A 564 -61.16 -2.65 12.65
C GLY A 564 -61.46 -4.16 12.78
N GLY A 565 -60.90 -4.87 13.77
CA GLY A 565 -61.32 -6.26 14.01
C GLY A 565 -60.37 -7.18 14.81
N ARG A 566 -60.30 -6.95 16.14
CA ARG A 566 -60.27 -7.92 17.26
C ARG A 566 -59.37 -9.17 17.29
N GLY A 567 -58.66 -9.26 18.44
CA GLY A 567 -58.45 -10.47 19.27
C GLY A 567 -57.12 -11.18 19.01
N GLY A 568 -56.21 -11.39 19.95
CA GLY A 568 -56.26 -11.48 21.41
C GLY A 568 -55.53 -12.77 21.82
N GLY A 569 -54.49 -12.70 22.66
CA GLY A 569 -53.86 -13.89 23.24
C GLY A 569 -52.36 -13.80 23.48
N TYR A 570 -52.00 -13.41 24.70
CA TYR A 570 -50.68 -13.67 25.30
C TYR A 570 -50.52 -15.17 25.58
N SER A 571 -49.37 -15.76 25.22
CA SER A 571 -48.65 -16.67 26.12
C SER A 571 -47.24 -16.92 25.59
N ASP A 572 -46.26 -16.56 26.41
CA ASP A 572 -44.86 -16.92 26.31
C ASP A 572 -44.67 -18.32 26.93
N ARG A 573 -44.00 -19.23 26.22
CA ARG A 573 -43.06 -20.22 26.78
C ARG A 573 -42.41 -21.07 25.69
N SER A 574 -41.10 -20.84 25.53
CA SER A 574 -40.04 -21.85 25.49
C SER A 574 -40.32 -23.19 24.82
N THR A 575 -39.69 -23.45 23.68
CA THR A 575 -39.12 -24.79 23.38
C THR A 575 -37.87 -24.62 22.50
N ALA A 576 -36.75 -25.07 23.07
CA ALA A 576 -35.55 -25.46 22.36
C ALA A 576 -35.60 -26.98 22.15
N ALA A 577 -35.26 -27.45 20.94
CA ALA A 577 -34.79 -28.81 20.60
C ALA A 577 -34.60 -28.85 19.06
N LEU A 578 -33.37 -28.99 18.55
CA LEU A 578 -32.76 -30.26 18.12
C LEU A 578 -33.44 -30.86 16.87
N ILE A 579 -32.72 -30.99 15.76
CA ILE A 579 -32.33 -32.25 15.04
C ILE A 579 -32.04 -31.79 13.58
N THR A 580 -31.02 -32.16 12.80
CA THR A 580 -29.90 -33.10 12.90
C THR A 580 -28.85 -32.73 11.84
N SER A 581 -27.60 -33.00 12.19
CA SER A 581 -26.48 -33.26 11.29
C SER A 581 -26.79 -34.41 10.30
N ALA A 582 -26.51 -34.20 9.02
CA ALA A 582 -26.34 -35.28 8.05
C ALA A 582 -25.04 -35.06 7.28
N MET A 583 -24.11 -35.98 7.53
CA MET A 583 -22.81 -36.12 6.87
C MET A 583 -22.98 -36.42 5.38
N LEU A 584 -22.18 -35.76 4.53
CA LEU A 584 -21.74 -36.33 3.25
C LEU A 584 -20.24 -36.12 3.11
N ARG A 585 -19.54 -37.25 3.03
CA ARG A 585 -18.09 -37.42 2.93
C ARG A 585 -17.55 -36.94 1.57
N PRO A 586 -16.24 -36.67 1.47
CA PRO A 586 -15.57 -36.32 0.23
C PRO A 586 -15.28 -37.56 -0.62
N ILE A 587 -15.42 -37.37 -1.93
CA ILE A 587 -15.03 -38.32 -2.98
C ILE A 587 -13.51 -38.22 -3.15
N LEU A 588 -12.79 -39.26 -2.74
CA LEU A 588 -11.45 -39.60 -3.21
C LEU A 588 -11.58 -40.94 -3.93
N SER A 589 -11.06 -41.01 -5.15
CA SER A 589 -10.83 -42.26 -5.88
C SER A 589 -9.33 -42.46 -6.12
N PRO A 590 -8.89 -43.72 -6.35
CA PRO A 590 -7.62 -44.22 -5.86
C PRO A 590 -6.62 -44.50 -7.01
N PHE A 591 -5.32 -44.39 -6.75
CA PHE A 591 -4.32 -45.16 -7.50
C PHE A 591 -3.06 -45.42 -6.65
N SER A 592 -2.60 -46.67 -6.75
CA SER A 592 -1.43 -47.35 -6.15
C SER A 592 -1.77 -48.23 -4.95
N PRO A 593 -1.38 -49.51 -4.99
CA PRO A 593 0.03 -49.86 -4.67
C PRO A 593 0.60 -51.04 -5.49
N GLU A 594 1.94 -51.14 -5.56
CA GLU A 594 2.67 -52.39 -5.25
C GLU A 594 4.18 -52.15 -5.11
N ASN A 595 4.66 -52.55 -3.91
CA ASN A 595 5.94 -53.12 -3.45
C ASN A 595 7.31 -52.64 -3.99
N GLN A 596 8.33 -52.26 -3.18
CA GLN A 596 9.01 -52.77 -1.96
C GLN A 596 10.37 -53.45 -2.29
N ILE A 597 11.39 -53.08 -1.47
CA ILE A 597 12.64 -53.80 -1.09
C ILE A 597 13.95 -53.56 -1.91
N PHE A 598 14.93 -52.91 -1.26
CA PHE A 598 16.32 -53.35 -0.90
C PHE A 598 17.23 -52.11 -0.69
N ASN A 599 17.54 -51.70 0.55
CA ASN A 599 18.64 -52.10 1.46
C ASN A 599 20.06 -51.63 1.07
N GLU A 600 20.66 -50.87 2.00
CA GLU A 600 22.10 -50.74 2.36
C GLU A 600 23.13 -50.27 1.31
N PHE A 601 23.96 -49.29 1.72
CA PHE A 601 25.44 -49.35 1.88
C PHE A 601 25.92 -47.90 2.17
N VAL A 602 26.29 -47.58 3.42
CA VAL A 602 27.66 -47.60 3.99
C VAL A 602 28.49 -46.34 3.68
N ILE A 603 28.93 -45.76 4.79
CA ILE A 603 29.95 -44.75 5.00
C ILE A 603 31.31 -45.25 4.49
N GLU A 604 32.07 -44.43 3.76
CA GLU A 604 33.53 -44.30 3.98
C GLU A 604 34.13 -43.08 3.26
N THR A 605 34.68 -42.21 4.11
CA THR A 605 35.94 -41.41 4.02
C THR A 605 36.55 -40.97 2.69
N GLY A 606 36.83 -39.66 2.65
CA GLY A 606 37.90 -38.96 1.91
C GLY A 606 38.05 -37.57 2.47
#